data_AF-I4GZP9-F1
#
_entry.id   AF-I4GZP9-F1
#
_cell.length_a   1.000
_cell.length_b   1.000
_cell.length_c   1.000
_cell.angle_alpha   90.00
_cell.angle_beta   90.00
_cell.angle_gamma   90.00
#
_symmetry.space_group_name_H-M   'P 1'
#
loop_
_entity.id
_entity.type
_entity.pdbx_description
1 polymer ?
#
loop_
_entity_poly.entity_id
_entity_poly.type
_entity_poly.pdbx_seq_one_letter_code
_entity_poly.pdbx_strand_id
1 'polypeptide(L)'
;MSDTTQLTPEKIAQYRIEFADNENALIALDVIEEWEGDLADAAESIATRNGIEGVEDNADFRWFVIILNKCRDSICQPKYENLREKYLPALIPPLTDIIAGCFMCPPGVAGLLSTPVAIYISEEGMDKFCQNCSDS
;
A
#
# COMPACT_ATOMS: atom_id res chain seq x y z
N MET A 1 -14.50 -3.42 -14.37
CA MET A 1 -13.12 -3.01 -14.03
C MET A 1 -12.70 -3.95 -12.92
N SER A 2 -11.62 -4.69 -13.10
CA SER A 2 -11.11 -5.57 -12.05
C SER A 2 -10.79 -4.71 -10.83
N ASP A 3 -11.43 -5.01 -9.70
CA ASP A 3 -11.15 -4.34 -8.43
C ASP A 3 -9.75 -4.78 -7.98
N THR A 4 -8.70 -4.04 -8.36
CA THR A 4 -7.31 -4.30 -7.94
C THR A 4 -7.10 -4.10 -6.43
N THR A 5 -8.19 -3.79 -5.72
CA THR A 5 -8.22 -3.65 -4.26
C THR A 5 -8.77 -4.87 -3.54
N GLN A 6 -9.30 -5.89 -4.23
CA GLN A 6 -9.86 -7.08 -3.58
C GLN A 6 -8.92 -8.30 -3.71
N LEU A 7 -8.44 -8.81 -2.58
CA LEU A 7 -7.70 -10.07 -2.52
C LEU A 7 -8.61 -11.26 -2.21
N THR A 8 -8.21 -12.44 -2.69
CA THR A 8 -8.79 -13.71 -2.24
C THR A 8 -7.99 -14.24 -1.03
N PRO A 9 -8.57 -15.15 -0.22
CA PRO A 9 -7.84 -15.81 0.86
C PRO A 9 -6.55 -16.51 0.40
N GLU A 10 -6.55 -17.10 -0.80
CA GLU A 10 -5.37 -17.74 -1.37
C GLU A 10 -4.26 -16.74 -1.67
N LYS A 11 -4.60 -15.54 -2.17
CA LYS A 11 -3.62 -14.46 -2.38
C LYS A 11 -3.06 -13.94 -1.06
N ILE A 12 -3.91 -13.77 -0.05
CA ILE A 12 -3.46 -13.37 1.30
C ILE A 12 -2.47 -14.41 1.84
N ALA A 13 -2.78 -15.70 1.72
CA ALA A 13 -1.88 -16.78 2.13
C ALA A 13 -0.55 -16.76 1.36
N GLN A 14 -0.57 -16.48 0.05
CA GLN A 14 0.65 -16.30 -0.73
C GLN A 14 1.47 -15.11 -0.21
N TYR A 15 0.85 -13.96 0.03
CA TYR A 15 1.55 -12.79 0.55
C TYR A 15 2.12 -12.99 1.95
N ARG A 16 1.48 -13.80 2.80
CA ARG A 16 2.06 -14.20 4.10
C ARG A 16 3.40 -14.93 3.93
N ILE A 17 3.56 -15.73 2.88
CA ILE A 17 4.83 -16.40 2.57
C ILE A 17 5.86 -15.40 2.04
N GLU A 18 5.45 -14.51 1.13
CA GLU A 18 6.35 -13.51 0.54
C GLU A 18 6.85 -12.48 1.57
N PHE A 19 6.04 -12.15 2.58
CA PHE A 19 6.36 -11.22 3.65
C PHE A 19 6.75 -11.89 4.98
N ALA A 20 7.15 -13.17 4.95
CA ALA A 20 7.43 -13.93 6.18
C ALA A 20 8.45 -13.28 7.13
N ASP A 21 9.39 -12.49 6.60
CA ASP A 21 10.42 -11.79 7.37
C ASP A 21 10.05 -10.34 7.73
N ASN A 22 8.81 -9.90 7.48
CA ASN A 22 8.36 -8.53 7.73
C ASN A 22 7.14 -8.50 8.67
N GLU A 23 7.39 -8.24 9.95
CA GLU A 23 6.36 -8.22 11.00
C GLU A 23 5.23 -7.23 10.72
N ASN A 24 5.55 -6.00 10.30
CA ASN A 24 4.52 -5.01 9.96
C ASN A 24 3.64 -5.48 8.80
N ALA A 25 4.22 -6.14 7.79
CA ALA A 25 3.45 -6.66 6.67
C ALA A 25 2.55 -7.82 7.08
N LEU A 26 2.99 -8.69 7.99
CA LEU A 26 2.14 -9.75 8.53
C LEU A 26 0.96 -9.18 9.34
N ILE A 27 1.20 -8.16 10.17
CA ILE A 27 0.13 -7.45 10.91
C ILE A 27 -0.84 -6.77 9.93
N ALA A 28 -0.34 -6.13 8.89
CA ALA A 28 -1.19 -5.51 7.88
C ALA A 28 -2.03 -6.54 7.12
N LEU A 29 -1.49 -7.74 6.84
CA LEU A 29 -2.24 -8.84 6.24
C LEU A 29 -3.37 -9.36 7.14
N ASP A 30 -3.19 -9.34 8.47
CA ASP A 30 -4.28 -9.67 9.41
C ASP A 30 -5.44 -8.66 9.29
N VAL A 31 -5.13 -7.37 9.13
CA VAL A 31 -6.15 -6.34 8.93
C VAL A 31 -6.78 -6.45 7.53
N ILE A 32 -6.01 -6.77 6.50
CA ILE A 32 -6.55 -7.02 5.16
C ILE A 32 -7.54 -8.20 5.18
N GLU A 33 -7.22 -9.27 5.91
CA GLU A 33 -8.11 -10.42 6.08
C GLU A 33 -9.37 -10.07 6.91
N GLU A 34 -9.24 -9.20 7.92
CA GLU A 34 -10.38 -8.65 8.69
C GLU A 34 -11.38 -7.91 7.79
N TRP A 35 -10.88 -7.17 6.80
CA TRP A 35 -11.67 -6.45 5.81
C TRP A 35 -11.94 -7.28 4.54
N GLU A 36 -12.02 -8.60 4.68
CA GLU A 36 -12.38 -9.55 3.62
C GLU A 36 -11.48 -9.51 2.38
N GLY A 37 -10.27 -8.96 2.50
CA GLY A 37 -9.33 -8.77 1.41
C GLY A 37 -9.37 -7.40 0.73
N ASP A 38 -10.20 -6.46 1.19
CA ASP A 38 -10.23 -5.09 0.65
C ASP A 38 -9.02 -4.28 1.16
N LEU A 39 -8.11 -3.95 0.23
CA LEU A 39 -6.88 -3.20 0.52
C LEU A 39 -7.14 -1.76 0.98
N ALA A 40 -8.17 -1.11 0.44
CA ALA A 40 -8.44 0.29 0.78
C ALA A 40 -9.09 0.39 2.16
N ASP A 41 -10.11 -0.43 2.42
CA ASP A 41 -10.82 -0.42 3.70
C ASP A 41 -9.86 -0.86 4.83
N ALA A 42 -8.99 -1.83 4.57
CA ALA A 42 -7.93 -2.20 5.50
C ALA A 42 -6.95 -1.05 5.77
N ALA A 43 -6.50 -0.34 4.73
CA ALA A 43 -5.59 0.81 4.89
C ALA A 43 -6.26 1.96 5.67
N GLU A 44 -7.53 2.24 5.39
CA GLU A 44 -8.33 3.25 6.11
C GLU A 44 -8.55 2.85 7.57
N SER A 45 -8.76 1.57 7.84
CA SER A 45 -8.86 1.03 9.19
C SER A 45 -7.54 1.19 9.95
N ILE A 46 -6.41 0.84 9.33
CA ILE A 46 -5.07 1.04 9.91
C ILE A 46 -4.85 2.52 10.24
N ALA A 47 -5.16 3.41 9.30
CA ALA A 47 -4.95 4.84 9.45
C ALA A 47 -5.81 5.43 10.59
N THR A 48 -7.10 5.10 10.60
CA THR A 48 -8.06 5.54 11.64
C THR A 48 -7.67 5.03 13.02
N ARG A 49 -7.35 3.74 13.16
CA ARG A 49 -6.90 3.12 14.43
C ARG A 49 -5.64 3.78 15.01
N ASN A 50 -4.82 4.39 14.15
CA ASN A 50 -3.57 5.05 14.53
C ASN A 50 -3.66 6.58 14.52
N GLY A 51 -4.85 7.16 14.41
CA GLY A 51 -5.09 8.60 14.55
C GLY A 51 -4.54 9.45 13.41
N ILE A 52 -4.45 8.92 12.18
CA ILE A 52 -4.11 9.73 11.00
C ILE A 52 -5.30 10.63 10.66
N GLU A 53 -5.05 11.93 10.59
CA GLU A 53 -6.08 12.93 10.28
C GLU A 53 -6.51 12.89 8.81
N GLY A 54 -7.76 13.28 8.53
CA GLY A 54 -8.30 13.41 7.18
C GLY A 54 -8.74 12.11 6.50
N VAL A 55 -8.71 10.97 7.20
CA VAL A 55 -9.24 9.69 6.69
C VAL A 55 -10.76 9.75 6.57
N GLU A 56 -11.45 10.14 7.65
CA GLU A 56 -12.92 10.18 7.72
C GLU A 56 -13.53 11.21 6.76
N ASP A 57 -12.83 12.31 6.48
CA ASP A 57 -13.27 13.36 5.55
C ASP A 57 -13.21 12.94 4.07
N ASN A 58 -12.55 11.81 3.77
CA ASN A 58 -12.30 11.32 2.41
C ASN A 58 -12.85 9.91 2.16
N ALA A 59 -13.73 9.40 3.03
CA ALA A 59 -14.31 8.05 2.90
C ALA A 59 -15.00 7.82 1.53
N ASP A 60 -15.67 8.84 0.98
CA ASP A 60 -16.35 8.75 -0.33
C ASP A 60 -15.38 8.64 -1.53
N PHE A 61 -14.13 9.06 -1.37
CA PHE A 61 -13.10 9.04 -2.42
C PHE A 61 -12.08 7.89 -2.25
N ARG A 62 -12.27 7.04 -1.23
CA ARG A 62 -11.31 6.06 -0.71
C ARG A 62 -9.98 6.74 -0.42
N TRP A 63 -9.77 7.17 0.82
CA TRP A 63 -8.52 7.82 1.29
C TRP A 63 -7.26 7.06 0.85
N PHE A 64 -7.36 5.73 0.65
CA PHE A 64 -6.33 4.92 0.02
C PHE A 64 -5.81 5.45 -1.33
N VAL A 65 -6.67 6.00 -2.19
CA VAL A 65 -6.28 6.62 -3.48
C VAL A 65 -5.34 7.81 -3.26
N ILE A 66 -5.54 8.57 -2.18
CA ILE A 66 -4.66 9.68 -1.82
C ILE A 66 -3.27 9.14 -1.50
N ILE A 67 -3.16 8.05 -0.73
CA ILE A 67 -1.88 7.40 -0.45
C ILE A 67 -1.23 6.92 -1.74
N LEU A 68 -1.99 6.24 -2.62
CA LEU A 68 -1.47 5.72 -3.88
C LEU A 68 -0.88 6.84 -4.74
N ASN A 69 -1.55 8.00 -4.82
CA ASN A 69 -1.05 9.15 -5.57
C ASN A 69 0.24 9.71 -4.95
N LYS A 70 0.32 9.86 -3.63
CA LYS A 70 1.55 10.30 -2.94
C LYS A 70 2.72 9.34 -3.16
N CYS A 71 2.43 8.04 -3.13
CA CYS A 71 3.41 7.01 -3.42
C CYS A 71 3.85 7.07 -4.87
N ARG A 72 2.93 7.23 -5.82
CA ARG A 72 3.21 7.35 -7.27
C ARG A 72 4.17 8.50 -7.57
N ASP A 73 3.92 9.69 -7.04
CA ASP A 73 4.77 10.88 -7.24
C ASP A 73 6.24 10.66 -6.84
N SER A 74 6.48 9.71 -5.93
CA SER A 74 7.80 9.40 -5.39
C SER A 74 8.40 8.13 -6.00
N ILE A 75 7.70 7.00 -5.93
CA ILE A 75 8.21 5.67 -6.30
C ILE A 75 8.39 5.50 -7.81
N CYS A 76 7.71 6.31 -8.63
CA CYS A 76 7.86 6.27 -10.09
C CYS A 76 9.02 7.10 -10.63
N GLN A 77 9.79 7.75 -9.75
CA GLN A 77 10.98 8.51 -10.15
C GLN A 77 12.12 7.58 -10.63
N PRO A 78 12.99 8.02 -11.56
CA PRO A 78 14.07 7.19 -12.12
C PRO A 78 14.99 6.53 -11.08
N LYS A 79 15.18 7.14 -9.90
CA LYS A 79 15.99 6.58 -8.81
C LYS A 79 15.49 5.22 -8.28
N TYR A 80 14.23 4.88 -8.54
CA TYR A 80 13.59 3.63 -8.12
C TYR A 80 13.35 2.67 -9.28
N GLU A 81 13.89 2.94 -10.48
CA GLU A 81 13.71 2.08 -11.65
C GLU A 81 14.17 0.64 -11.41
N ASN A 82 15.22 0.44 -10.61
CA ASN A 82 15.71 -0.89 -10.24
C ASN A 82 14.78 -1.66 -9.28
N LEU A 83 13.82 -0.99 -8.61
CA LEU A 83 12.80 -1.66 -7.80
C LEU A 83 11.72 -2.34 -8.65
N ARG A 84 11.70 -2.08 -9.97
CA ARG A 84 10.80 -2.75 -10.92
C ARG A 84 11.11 -4.24 -11.07
N GLU A 85 12.29 -4.69 -10.65
CA GLU A 85 12.70 -6.10 -10.69
C GLU A 85 12.14 -6.89 -9.47
N LYS A 86 10.82 -7.14 -9.52
CA LYS A 86 10.05 -8.26 -8.95
C LYS A 86 10.05 -8.59 -7.45
N TYR A 87 10.82 -7.93 -6.58
CA TYR A 87 10.75 -8.27 -5.14
C TYR A 87 9.81 -7.34 -4.36
N LEU A 88 8.59 -7.82 -4.11
CA LEU A 88 7.54 -7.13 -3.36
C LEU A 88 8.01 -6.57 -2.00
N PRO A 89 8.75 -7.34 -1.16
CA PRO A 89 9.26 -6.81 0.10
C PRO A 89 10.28 -5.68 -0.09
N ALA A 90 10.93 -5.55 -1.26
CA ALA A 90 11.83 -4.42 -1.53
C ALA A 90 11.08 -3.10 -1.72
N LEU A 91 9.76 -3.13 -2.00
CA LEU A 91 8.94 -1.92 -2.07
C LEU A 91 8.59 -1.37 -0.68
N ILE A 92 8.57 -2.23 0.35
CA ILE A 92 8.10 -1.84 1.68
C ILE A 92 8.96 -0.72 2.31
N PRO A 93 10.31 -0.80 2.35
CA PRO A 93 11.10 0.28 2.94
C PRO A 93 10.93 1.65 2.26
N PRO A 94 11.05 1.82 0.93
CA PRO A 94 10.88 3.12 0.31
C PRO A 94 9.45 3.66 0.46
N LEU A 95 8.43 2.79 0.40
CA LEU A 95 7.04 3.20 0.65
C LEU A 95 6.83 3.64 2.11
N THR A 96 7.46 2.97 3.07
CA THR A 96 7.43 3.35 4.49
C THR A 96 7.97 4.76 4.68
N ASP A 97 9.12 5.08 4.10
CA ASP A 97 9.72 6.42 4.19
C ASP A 97 8.83 7.49 3.56
N ILE A 98 8.26 7.20 2.39
CA ILE A 98 7.34 8.11 1.68
C ILE A 98 6.09 8.38 2.54
N ILE A 99 5.43 7.32 3.03
CA ILE A 99 4.19 7.41 3.80
C ILE A 99 4.43 8.15 5.12
N ALA A 100 5.50 7.81 5.84
CA ALA A 100 5.88 8.49 7.08
C ALA A 100 6.06 10.00 6.85
N GLY A 101 6.72 10.40 5.77
CA GLY A 101 6.89 11.81 5.41
C GLY A 101 5.60 12.51 4.96
N CYS A 102 4.72 11.82 4.23
CA CYS A 102 3.48 12.42 3.71
C CYS A 102 2.43 12.64 4.80
N PHE A 103 2.31 11.69 5.73
CA PHE A 103 1.26 11.69 6.75
C PHE A 103 1.78 12.01 8.15
N MET A 104 3.08 12.31 8.28
CA MET A 104 3.72 12.62 9.57
C MET A 104 3.46 11.56 10.64
N CYS A 105 3.36 10.29 10.24
CA CYS A 105 3.07 9.17 11.13
C CYS A 105 4.34 8.40 11.53
N PRO A 106 4.33 7.67 12.66
CA PRO A 106 5.48 6.87 13.07
C PRO A 106 5.86 5.81 12.04
N PRO A 107 7.16 5.44 11.91
CA PRO A 107 7.61 4.43 10.94
C PRO A 107 6.90 3.08 11.06
N GLY A 108 6.49 2.67 12.27
CA GLY A 108 5.70 1.46 12.46
C GLY A 108 4.34 1.53 11.74
N VAL A 109 3.62 2.64 11.89
CA VAL A 109 2.32 2.87 11.23
C VAL A 109 2.51 2.98 9.72
N ALA A 110 3.54 3.71 9.27
CA ALA A 110 3.87 3.80 7.85
C ALA A 110 4.23 2.43 7.26
N GLY A 111 4.89 1.57 8.04
CA GLY A 111 5.18 0.18 7.67
C GLY A 111 3.91 -0.63 7.44
N LEU A 112 2.92 -0.53 8.35
CA LEU A 112 1.62 -1.19 8.17
C LEU A 112 0.91 -0.73 6.88
N LEU A 113 0.91 0.59 6.62
CA LEU A 113 0.27 1.17 5.43
C LEU A 113 1.04 0.89 4.12
N SER A 114 2.34 0.64 4.19
CA SER A 114 3.15 0.32 3.02
C SER A 114 2.76 -1.02 2.40
N THR A 115 2.23 -1.96 3.18
CA THR A 115 1.84 -3.31 2.73
C THR A 115 0.66 -3.31 1.75
N PRO A 116 -0.51 -2.72 2.05
CA PRO A 116 -1.60 -2.65 1.08
C PRO A 116 -1.19 -1.89 -0.20
N VAL A 117 -0.33 -0.87 -0.09
CA VAL A 117 0.21 -0.15 -1.26
C VAL A 117 1.14 -1.05 -2.09
N ALA A 118 2.08 -1.76 -1.47
CA ALA A 118 3.00 -2.66 -2.16
C ALA A 118 2.24 -3.78 -2.88
N ILE A 119 1.24 -4.37 -2.23
CA ILE A 119 0.38 -5.39 -2.83
C ILE A 119 -0.38 -4.80 -4.01
N TYR A 120 -1.00 -3.63 -3.87
CA TYR A 120 -1.71 -2.97 -4.97
C TYR A 120 -0.79 -2.77 -6.19
N ILE A 121 0.43 -2.27 -5.98
CA ILE A 121 1.42 -2.06 -7.05
C ILE A 121 1.82 -3.39 -7.70
N SER A 122 1.93 -4.48 -6.93
CA SER A 122 2.22 -5.81 -7.47
C SER A 122 1.08 -6.36 -8.30
N GLU A 123 -0.15 -6.26 -7.81
CA GLU A 123 -1.37 -6.71 -8.50
C GLU A 123 -1.64 -5.89 -9.77
N GLU A 124 -1.39 -4.58 -9.75
CA GLU A 124 -1.52 -3.71 -10.91
C GLU A 124 -0.34 -3.86 -11.89
N GLY A 125 0.84 -4.13 -11.37
CA GLY A 125 2.13 -4.06 -12.05
C GLY A 125 2.73 -2.64 -11.98
N MET A 126 4.00 -2.55 -11.55
CA MET A 126 4.70 -1.28 -11.34
C MET A 126 4.71 -0.36 -12.58
N ASP A 127 4.91 -0.93 -13.77
CA ASP A 127 4.91 -0.13 -15.01
C ASP A 127 3.56 0.53 -15.26
N LYS A 128 2.46 -0.20 -15.02
CA LYS A 128 1.11 0.32 -15.17
C LYS A 128 0.78 1.35 -14.08
N PHE A 129 1.17 1.06 -12.84
CA PHE A 129 1.05 1.99 -11.72
C PHE A 129 1.73 3.34 -12.02
N CYS A 130 2.89 3.32 -12.68
CA CYS A 130 3.65 4.51 -13.06
C CYS A 130 3.27 5.13 -14.41
N GLN A 131 2.63 4.40 -15.33
CA GLN A 131 2.12 4.95 -16.60
C GLN A 131 0.93 5.88 -16.41
N ASN A 132 0.14 5.68 -15.35
CA ASN A 132 -0.97 6.58 -15.00
C ASN A 132 -0.51 7.99 -14.55
N CYS A 133 0.77 8.35 -14.71
CA CYS A 133 1.30 9.70 -14.54
C CYS A 133 1.10 10.62 -15.76
N SER A 134 0.62 10.11 -16.90
CA SER A 134 0.40 10.93 -18.09
C SER A 134 -1.09 11.14 -18.36
N ASP A 135 -1.70 12.05 -17.61
CA ASP A 135 -2.82 12.89 -18.07
C ASP A 135 -2.80 14.16 -17.20
N SER A 136 -2.02 15.15 -17.64
CA SER A 136 -2.01 16.54 -17.15
C SER A 136 -1.97 17.47 -18.34
#